data_AF-A0A5N5U6I8-F1
#
_entry.id   AF-A0A5N5U6I8-F1
#
_cell.length_a   1.000
_cell.length_b   1.000
_cell.length_c   1.000
_cell.angle_alpha   90.00
_cell.angle_beta   90.00
_cell.angle_gamma   90.00
#
_symmetry.space_group_name_H-M   'P 1'
#
loop_
_entity.id
_entity.type
_entity.pdbx_description
1 polymer ?
#
loop_
_entity_poly.entity_id
_entity_poly.type
_entity_poly.pdbx_seq_one_letter_code
_entity_poly.pdbx_strand_id
1 'polypeptide(L)' 'MVGPISSEERDSFAFRVKAGLTAIVALSAGLIAVQAEASPVAVVVATLAGVVVGAPLIWLAIPGSGGRQRRDPPNREFRK' A
#
# COMPACT_ATOMS: atom_id res chain seq x y z
N MET A 1 20.84 19.99 -7.12
CA MET A 1 19.79 19.09 -7.62
C MET A 1 19.83 17.83 -6.80
N VAL A 2 18.72 17.42 -6.18
CA VAL A 2 18.65 16.12 -5.47
C VAL A 2 18.56 15.00 -6.51
N GLY A 3 19.34 13.94 -6.34
CA GLY A 3 19.33 12.78 -7.22
C GLY A 3 18.01 12.00 -7.14
N PRO A 4 17.70 11.17 -8.14
CA PRO A 4 16.49 10.34 -8.11
C PRO A 4 16.51 9.40 -6.89
N ILE A 5 15.38 9.30 -6.18
CA ILE A 5 15.19 8.37 -5.05
C ILE A 5 15.54 6.94 -5.51
N SER A 6 16.21 6.17 -4.65
CA SER A 6 16.55 4.78 -4.94
C SER A 6 15.30 3.88 -5.03
N SER A 7 15.39 2.74 -5.72
CA SER A 7 14.27 1.77 -5.78
C SER A 7 13.92 1.20 -4.41
N GLU A 8 14.94 0.91 -3.59
CA GLU A 8 14.76 0.33 -2.25
C GLU A 8 14.00 1.28 -1.31
N GLU A 9 14.30 2.57 -1.38
CA GLU A 9 13.64 3.60 -0.57
C GLU A 9 12.17 3.78 -1.00
N ARG A 10 11.90 3.71 -2.32
CA ARG A 10 10.54 3.72 -2.86
C ARG A 10 9.72 2.52 -2.41
N ASP A 11 10.29 1.33 -2.47
CA ASP A 11 9.58 0.09 -2.11
C ASP A 11 9.32 0.02 -0.60
N SER A 12 10.29 0.44 0.21
CA SER A 12 10.12 0.55 1.66
C SER A 12 9.04 1.56 2.04
N PHE A 13 9.01 2.72 1.38
CA PHE A 13 7.96 3.72 1.59
C PHE A 13 6.58 3.20 1.16
N ALA A 14 6.49 2.59 -0.03
CA ALA A 14 5.24 2.01 -0.52
C ALA A 14 4.71 0.92 0.42
N PHE A 15 5.59 0.06 0.95
CA PHE A 15 5.21 -0.94 1.95
C PHE A 15 4.63 -0.30 3.22
N ARG A 16 5.29 0.73 3.76
CA ARG A 16 4.82 1.44 4.97
C ARG A 16 3.45 2.11 4.75
N VAL A 17 3.23 2.71 3.58
CA VAL A 17 1.93 3.31 3.21
C VAL A 17 0.85 2.23 3.12
N LYS A 18 1.13 1.11 2.44
CA LYS A 18 0.20 -0.01 2.31
C LYS A 18 -0.17 -0.60 3.68
N ALA A 19 0.83 -0.81 4.54
CA ALA A 19 0.63 -1.31 5.90
C ALA A 19 -0.20 -0.33 6.74
N GLY A 20 0.09 0.97 6.67
CA GLY A 20 -0.65 2.02 7.38
C GLY A 20 -2.12 2.08 6.96
N LEU A 21 -2.41 2.06 5.65
CA LEU A 21 -3.78 2.02 5.15
C LEU A 21 -4.51 0.75 5.59
N THR A 22 -3.83 -0.39 5.56
CA THR A 22 -4.42 -1.68 5.97
C THR A 22 -4.79 -1.64 7.46
N ALA A 23 -3.91 -1.07 8.30
CA ALA A 23 -4.17 -0.89 9.71
C ALA A 23 -5.38 0.02 9.96
N ILE A 24 -5.51 1.12 9.21
CA ILE A 24 -6.67 2.01 9.32
C ILE A 24 -7.96 1.26 8.99
N VAL A 25 -8.00 0.51 7.88
CA VAL A 25 -9.18 -0.29 7.49
C VAL A 25 -9.55 -1.32 8.57
N ALA A 26 -8.56 -2.05 9.10
CA ALA A 26 -8.77 -3.03 10.15
C ALA A 26 -9.32 -2.39 11.44
N LEU A 27 -8.72 -1.29 11.88
CA LEU A 27 -9.17 -0.56 13.06
C LEU A 27 -10.58 0.01 12.87
N SER A 28 -10.89 0.56 11.70
CA SER A 28 -12.24 1.02 11.38
C SER A 28 -13.28 -0.10 11.50
N ALA A 29 -13.00 -1.29 10.93
CA ALA A 29 -13.90 -2.44 11.04
C ALA A 29 -14.13 -2.86 12.50
N GLY A 30 -13.07 -2.91 13.31
CA GLY A 30 -13.16 -3.20 14.74
C GLY A 30 -13.96 -2.15 15.52
N LEU A 31 -13.69 -0.87 15.29
CA LEU A 31 -14.39 0.24 15.94
C LEU A 31 -15.88 0.29 15.56
N ILE A 32 -16.23 -0.06 14.32
CA ILE A 32 -17.63 -0.20 13.90
C ILE A 32 -18.29 -1.35 14.69
N ALA A 33 -17.62 -2.48 14.87
CA ALA A 33 -18.14 -3.59 15.65
C ALA A 33 -18.34 -3.22 17.13
N VAL A 34 -17.44 -2.42 17.72
CA VAL A 34 -17.61 -1.89 19.08
C VAL A 34 -18.85 -1.00 19.18
N GLN A 35 -19.04 -0.10 18.22
CA GLN A 35 -20.22 0.78 18.16
C GLN A 35 -21.53 0.01 17.97
N ALA A 36 -21.46 -1.17 17.34
CA ALA A 36 -22.59 -2.09 17.19
C ALA A 36 -22.83 -2.97 18.42
N GLU A 37 -22.17 -2.70 19.56
CA GLU A 37 -22.26 -3.49 20.80
C GLU A 37 -21.98 -4.98 20.59
N ALA A 38 -21.13 -5.30 19.60
CA ALA A 38 -20.78 -6.67 19.29
C ALA A 38 -19.98 -7.31 20.43
N SER A 39 -20.05 -8.64 20.53
CA SER A 39 -19.24 -9.37 21.52
C SER A 39 -17.74 -9.12 21.29
N PRO A 40 -16.89 -9.21 22.34
CA PRO A 40 -15.45 -8.99 22.20
C PRO A 40 -14.80 -9.87 21.13
N VAL A 41 -15.28 -11.12 21.00
CA VAL A 41 -14.83 -12.05 19.96
C VAL A 41 -15.20 -11.53 18.57
N ALA A 42 -16.42 -11.02 18.39
CA ALA A 42 -16.86 -10.46 17.12
C ALA A 42 -16.07 -9.21 16.72
N VAL A 43 -15.66 -8.37 17.67
CA VAL A 43 -14.79 -7.21 17.41
C VAL A 43 -13.42 -7.64 16.87
N VAL A 44 -12.81 -8.65 17.49
CA VAL A 44 -11.52 -9.20 17.02
C VAL A 44 -11.67 -9.79 15.62
N VAL A 45 -12.73 -10.58 15.39
CA VAL A 45 -13.02 -11.16 14.07
C VAL A 45 -13.23 -10.08 13.02
N ALA A 46 -13.98 -9.01 13.31
CA ALA A 46 -14.21 -7.90 12.39
C ALA A 46 -12.91 -7.15 12.06
N THR A 47 -12.06 -6.93 13.07
CA THR A 47 -10.74 -6.30 12.89
C THR A 47 -9.85 -7.15 11.97
N LEU A 48 -9.79 -8.47 12.22
CA LEU A 48 -9.02 -9.40 11.39
C LEU A 48 -9.59 -9.51 9.97
N ALA A 49 -10.92 -9.52 9.82
CA ALA A 49 -11.56 -9.47 8.51
C ALA A 49 -11.18 -8.19 7.75
N GLY A 50 -11.11 -7.05 8.45
CA GLY A 50 -10.62 -5.80 7.88
C GLY A 50 -9.18 -5.89 7.38
N VAL A 51 -8.29 -6.64 8.05
CA VAL A 51 -6.93 -6.92 7.54
C VAL A 51 -7.00 -7.82 6.29
N VAL A 52 -7.75 -8.92 6.37
CA VAL A 52 -7.86 -9.93 5.30
C VAL A 52 -8.43 -9.32 4.01
N VAL A 53 -9.37 -8.39 4.12
CA VAL A 53 -9.97 -7.68 2.98
C VAL A 53 -9.17 -6.45 2.58
N GLY A 54 -8.73 -5.65 3.54
CA GLY A 54 -8.02 -4.39 3.29
C GLY A 54 -6.66 -4.59 2.65
N ALA A 55 -5.87 -5.55 3.14
CA ALA A 55 -4.52 -5.81 2.64
C ALA A 55 -4.51 -6.10 1.12
N PRO A 56 -5.27 -7.08 0.57
CA PRO A 56 -5.24 -7.37 -0.86
C PRO A 56 -5.79 -6.21 -1.70
N LEU A 57 -6.83 -5.51 -1.25
CA LEU A 57 -7.38 -4.36 -1.96
C LEU A 57 -6.35 -3.23 -2.07
N ILE A 58 -5.64 -2.93 -0.98
CA ILE A 58 -4.61 -1.89 -0.97
C ILE A 58 -3.40 -2.32 -1.80
N TRP A 59 -3.05 -3.60 -1.77
CA TRP A 59 -1.95 -4.13 -2.57
C TRP A 59 -2.23 -4.06 -4.07
N LEU A 60 -3.49 -4.30 -4.46
CA LEU A 60 -3.99 -4.14 -5.82
C LEU A 60 -4.07 -2.66 -6.24
N ALA A 61 -4.58 -1.80 -5.35
CA ALA A 61 -4.79 -0.38 -5.65
C ALA A 61 -3.47 0.41 -5.77
N ILE A 62 -2.46 0.04 -4.99
CA ILE A 62 -1.15 0.69 -5.00
C ILE A 62 -0.13 -0.29 -5.60
N PRO A 63 0.14 -0.26 -6.91
CA PRO A 63 1.19 -1.09 -7.49
C PRO A 63 2.56 -0.74 -6.89
N GLY A 64 3.39 -1.75 -6.63
CA GLY A 64 4.79 -1.56 -6.22
C GLY A 64 5.59 -0.85 -7.31
N SER A 65 6.77 -0.32 -6.98
CA SER A 65 7.64 0.38 -7.93
C SER A 65 8.33 -0.60 -8.90
N GLY A 66 7.58 -1.55 -9.47
CA GLY A 66 7.99 -2.34 -10.62
C GLY A 66 8.46 -1.35 -11.68
N GLY A 67 9.77 -1.30 -11.85
CA GLY A 67 10.44 -0.22 -12.55
C GLY A 67 9.78 0.04 -13.89
N ARG A 68 9.06 1.15 -14.01
CA ARG A 68 9.06 1.87 -15.27
C ARG A 68 10.48 2.37 -15.43
N GLN A 69 11.35 1.48 -15.88
CA GLN A 69 12.63 1.79 -16.48
C GLN A 69 12.28 2.90 -17.45
N ARG A 70 12.65 4.12 -17.07
CA ARG A 70 12.50 5.30 -17.90
C ARG A 70 13.30 4.94 -19.12
N ARG A 71 12.62 4.44 -20.16
CA ARG A 71 13.22 3.95 -21.39
C ARG A 71 14.07 5.12 -21.85
N ASP A 72 15.39 5.00 -21.72
CA ASP A 72 16.28 6.07 -22.15
C ASP A 72 15.90 6.34 -23.61
N PRO A 73 15.53 7.58 -23.96
CA PRO A 73 15.27 7.89 -25.34
C PRO A 73 16.55 7.50 -26.10
N PRO A 74 16.46 6.65 -27.14
CA PRO A 74 17.64 6.24 -27.87
C PRO A 74 18.33 7.51 -28.35
N ASN A 75 19.63 7.60 -28.07
CA ASN A 75 20.42 8.76 -28.44
C ASN A 75 20.12 9.10 -29.90
N ARG A 76 19.72 10.34 -30.16
CA ARG A 76 19.60 10.88 -31.52
C ARG A 76 20.92 11.55 -31.89
N GLU A 77 22.05 10.93 -31.56
CA GLU A 77 23.38 11.49 -31.85
C GLU A 77 23.97 11.01 -33.18
N PHE A 78 23.23 10.23 -33.97
CA PHE A 78 23.67 9.83 -35.32
C PHE A 78 22.69 10.30 -36.40
N ARG A 79 22.67 11.60 -36.67
CA ARG A 79 22.43 12.07 -38.04
C ARG A 79 23.08 13.45 -38.23
N LYS A 80 24.38 13.42 -38.55
CA LYS A 80 25.01 14.45 -39.38
C LYS A 80 24.55 14.29 -40.82
#